data_AF-A0A962EA48-F1
#
_entry.id   AF-A0A962EA48-F1
#
_cell.length_a   1.000
_cell.length_b   1.000
_cell.length_c   1.000
_cell.angle_alpha   90.00
_cell.angle_beta   90.00
_cell.angle_gamma   90.00
#
_symmetry.space_group_name_H-M   'P 1'
#
loop_
_entity.id
_entity.type
_entity.pdbx_description
1 polymer ?
#
loop_
_entity_poly.entity_id
_entity_poly.type
_entity_poly.pdbx_seq_one_letter_code
_entity_poly.pdbx_strand_id
1 'polypeptide(L)'
;MSGTRRFINLSCALALLTTAAPGMAAETGQYPWNYPGVLPREPRPAAVAGACAAPLTQPRVLIAGDSWAQYLWDDDAHNEIFDKFGHADKRALSRSLGSNPGAGYSGPEYAISGSEAREWVDTANYPWIANVVAELQAQPSIDTVMLSLGGNDILAGRSGGGWYKQMDLDSPGSEAALFARIMSDTTQITQAMLAVRPDLDLLLSSYEYPNFNVSALWCWIYACPKREDLSRDPSNALVTDIELNAMNLEVESQRIAWTNADPRRYFDHGVGEMHYYYGDGVSNAGVLPRPGQQAPDYLPFPGGNPLRPSLRENFRVVSGIPADPIHLDPEGYLYKVAVQTESYFFPRFRQSPGMTLQSEGGLRDGWTDGNTLGTSEIAIGDDGSRLTVGLVSFDTSAIPADVDISGASLYLLQEASSGSNPLIGGNLGNPRLDLATGSFGQPEVELSDASAPADAADVGCFVGTARDRYYALRIDLSAAGIAAINRSGVTQLRLRFSQVDPGVNRLAFADGDAVLQPKAQARQRFELVEEGGVTRVVMGTVLEHRGLAEVMGSARPFLDLQFATELLADGFESPP
;
A
#
# COMPACT_ATOMS: atom_id res chain seq x y z
N MET A 1 -36.79 31.22 -25.81
CA MET A 1 -37.27 31.27 -24.41
C MET A 1 -36.06 31.04 -23.51
N SER A 2 -35.56 32.10 -22.86
CA SER A 2 -34.38 32.02 -22.00
C SER A 2 -34.78 31.44 -20.63
N GLY A 3 -34.30 30.25 -20.33
CA GLY A 3 -34.46 29.60 -19.03
C GLY A 3 -33.12 29.58 -18.30
N THR A 4 -32.93 30.53 -17.40
CA THR A 4 -31.81 30.58 -16.45
C THR A 4 -31.91 29.38 -15.50
N ARG A 5 -31.06 28.36 -15.64
CA ARG A 5 -30.95 27.27 -14.64
C ARG A 5 -29.93 27.69 -13.58
N ARG A 6 -30.42 27.95 -12.37
CA ARG A 6 -29.60 28.16 -11.17
C ARG A 6 -29.06 26.80 -10.72
N PHE A 7 -27.74 26.69 -10.57
CA PHE A 7 -27.12 25.63 -9.79
C PHE A 7 -27.56 25.77 -8.33
N ILE A 8 -28.06 24.68 -7.74
CA ILE A 8 -28.35 24.61 -6.32
C ILE A 8 -27.06 24.17 -5.63
N ASN A 9 -26.36 25.13 -5.00
CA ASN A 9 -25.39 24.83 -3.96
C ASN A 9 -26.16 24.33 -2.74
N LEU A 10 -26.08 23.03 -2.44
CA LEU A 10 -26.65 22.46 -1.23
C LEU A 10 -25.65 22.63 -0.08
N SER A 11 -25.59 23.84 0.48
CA SER A 11 -24.93 24.10 1.77
C SER A 11 -25.90 23.72 2.88
N CYS A 12 -25.71 22.55 3.51
CA CYS A 12 -26.44 22.19 4.73
C CYS A 12 -25.54 22.51 5.95
N ALA A 13 -25.81 23.66 6.57
CA ALA A 13 -25.21 24.06 7.83
C ALA A 13 -26.05 23.54 9.01
N LEU A 14 -25.43 22.81 9.93
CA LEU A 14 -25.97 22.60 11.28
C LEU A 14 -24.86 22.91 12.29
N ALA A 15 -24.97 24.07 12.93
CA ALA A 15 -24.04 24.55 13.95
C ALA A 15 -24.34 23.91 15.32
N LEU A 16 -23.31 23.41 16.00
CA LEU A 16 -23.33 23.18 17.44
C LEU A 16 -22.03 23.72 18.04
N LEU A 17 -22.19 24.71 18.90
CA LEU A 17 -21.14 25.36 19.69
C LEU A 17 -20.72 24.46 20.86
N THR A 18 -19.43 24.15 20.97
CA THR A 18 -18.78 23.87 22.26
C THR A 18 -17.36 24.44 22.27
N THR A 19 -17.07 25.22 23.31
CA THR A 19 -15.76 25.83 23.59
C THR A 19 -14.90 24.87 24.41
N ALA A 20 -13.67 24.60 23.99
CA ALA A 20 -12.65 23.97 24.84
C ALA A 20 -11.26 24.58 24.61
N ALA A 21 -10.52 24.74 25.72
CA ALA A 21 -9.23 25.42 25.86
C ALA A 21 -8.03 24.52 25.45
N PRO A 22 -6.80 25.05 25.30
CA PRO A 22 -5.71 24.35 24.63
C PRO A 22 -4.96 23.39 25.58
N GLY A 23 -4.81 22.14 25.15
CA GLY A 23 -4.00 21.10 25.76
C GLY A 23 -3.42 20.19 24.68
N MET A 24 -2.22 19.66 24.91
CA MET A 24 -1.33 19.00 23.96
C MET A 24 -2.00 18.06 22.95
N ALA A 25 -1.61 18.20 21.68
CA ALA A 25 -2.15 17.48 20.53
C ALA A 25 -1.92 15.96 20.62
N ALA A 26 -3.00 15.22 20.88
CA ALA A 26 -3.09 13.80 20.55
C ALA A 26 -3.42 13.67 19.05
N GLU A 27 -2.71 12.80 18.32
CA GLU A 27 -2.88 12.47 16.90
C GLU A 27 -4.20 11.76 16.53
N THR A 28 -5.25 11.94 17.33
CA THR A 28 -6.58 11.40 17.04
C THR A 28 -7.51 12.55 16.71
N GLY A 29 -7.33 13.14 15.53
CA GLY A 29 -8.36 13.97 14.92
C GLY A 29 -9.58 13.09 14.64
N GLN A 30 -10.61 13.18 15.49
CA GLN A 30 -11.95 12.69 15.12
C GLN A 30 -12.48 13.61 14.02
N TYR A 31 -12.41 13.16 12.77
CA TYR A 31 -12.94 13.87 11.63
C TYR A 31 -14.47 13.76 11.60
N PRO A 32 -15.21 14.87 11.38
CA PRO A 32 -16.68 14.89 11.51
C PRO A 32 -17.45 14.27 10.33
N TRP A 33 -16.78 13.62 9.38
CA TRP A 33 -17.43 12.96 8.23
C TRP A 33 -16.97 11.51 8.13
N ASN A 34 -17.53 10.64 8.99
CA ASN A 34 -17.46 9.20 8.75
C ASN A 34 -18.30 8.90 7.49
N TYR A 35 -17.66 8.85 6.33
CA TYR A 35 -18.24 8.12 5.20
C TYR A 35 -18.48 6.68 5.69
N PRO A 36 -19.71 6.13 5.60
CA PRO A 36 -19.88 4.70 5.81
C PRO A 36 -18.98 3.96 4.82
N GLY A 37 -18.07 3.14 5.35
CA GLY A 37 -17.08 2.42 4.53
C GLY A 37 -15.66 3.00 4.52
N VAL A 38 -15.25 3.80 5.51
CA VAL A 38 -13.81 3.98 5.82
C VAL A 38 -13.36 2.86 6.74
N LEU A 39 -12.17 2.30 6.51
CA LEU A 39 -11.63 1.28 7.40
C LEU A 39 -11.38 1.87 8.80
N PRO A 40 -11.75 1.16 9.89
CA PRO A 40 -11.35 1.56 11.22
C PRO A 40 -9.83 1.65 11.28
N ARG A 41 -9.30 2.80 11.72
CA ARG A 41 -7.87 2.91 12.03
C ARG A 41 -7.59 2.04 13.24
N GLU A 42 -7.03 0.87 13.02
CA GLU A 42 -6.61 0.01 14.12
C GLU A 42 -5.48 0.68 14.91
N PRO A 43 -5.44 0.50 16.24
CA PRO A 43 -4.29 0.90 17.04
C PRO A 43 -3.06 0.24 16.45
N ARG A 44 -2.19 1.04 15.84
CA ARG A 44 -1.01 0.52 15.16
C ARG A 44 -0.09 -0.05 16.23
N PRO A 45 0.23 -1.35 16.21
CA PRO A 45 1.16 -1.90 17.18
C PRO A 45 2.49 -1.18 17.00
N ALA A 46 3.01 -0.66 18.12
CA ALA A 46 4.40 -0.26 18.18
C ALA A 46 5.25 -1.49 17.82
N ALA A 47 6.39 -1.29 17.17
CA ALA A 47 7.37 -2.36 16.99
C ALA A 47 7.56 -3.08 18.34
N VAL A 48 7.38 -4.41 18.35
CA VAL A 48 7.42 -5.17 19.59
C VAL A 48 8.87 -5.29 19.98
N ALA A 49 9.26 -4.62 21.07
CA ALA A 49 10.64 -4.59 21.52
C ALA A 49 11.13 -6.01 21.85
N GLY A 50 12.05 -6.53 21.03
CA GLY A 50 12.99 -7.58 21.41
C GLY A 50 14.26 -6.97 22.03
N ALA A 51 15.44 -7.52 21.73
CA ALA A 51 16.70 -7.10 22.34
C ALA A 51 17.32 -5.79 21.83
N CYS A 52 16.80 -5.18 20.77
CA CYS A 52 17.24 -3.88 20.29
C CYS A 52 16.19 -2.80 20.57
N ALA A 53 16.65 -1.54 20.63
CA ALA A 53 15.75 -0.40 20.79
C ALA A 53 14.68 -0.47 19.69
N ALA A 54 13.40 -0.59 20.08
CA ALA A 54 12.31 -0.73 19.14
C ALA A 54 12.49 0.32 18.02
N PRO A 55 12.48 -0.08 16.73
CA PRO A 55 12.63 0.88 15.65
C PRO A 55 11.54 1.92 15.82
N LEU A 56 11.96 3.18 16.02
CA LEU A 56 11.03 4.29 16.13
C LEU A 56 10.19 4.26 14.87
N THR A 57 8.88 4.15 15.06
CA THR A 57 7.92 4.31 13.97
C THR A 57 8.13 5.70 13.38
N GLN A 58 8.53 5.77 12.11
CA GLN A 58 8.88 7.03 11.47
C GLN A 58 8.02 7.25 10.21
N PRO A 59 7.47 8.46 10.02
CA PRO A 59 6.92 8.86 8.74
C PRO A 59 8.00 8.80 7.67
N ARG A 60 7.77 8.02 6.62
CA ARG A 60 8.64 7.91 5.44
C ARG A 60 7.94 8.40 4.17
N VAL A 61 6.61 8.32 4.15
CA VAL A 61 5.79 8.65 3.00
C VAL A 61 4.81 9.75 3.37
N LEU A 62 4.79 10.83 2.60
CA LEU A 62 3.74 11.85 2.66
C LEU A 62 2.72 11.57 1.55
N ILE A 63 1.44 11.45 1.88
CA ILE A 63 0.37 11.33 0.88
C ILE A 63 -0.26 12.71 0.70
N ALA A 64 -0.30 13.20 -0.54
CA ALA A 64 -0.84 14.51 -0.88
C ALA A 64 -1.65 14.47 -2.17
N GLY A 65 -2.59 15.39 -2.35
CA GLY A 65 -3.32 15.55 -3.60
C GLY A 65 -4.84 15.65 -3.43
N ASP A 66 -5.56 15.00 -4.33
CA ASP A 66 -7.01 15.07 -4.46
C ASP A 66 -7.78 14.03 -3.61
N SER A 67 -9.00 13.69 -4.02
CA SER A 67 -9.87 12.72 -3.36
C SER A 67 -9.29 11.30 -3.31
N TRP A 68 -8.45 10.90 -4.27
CA TRP A 68 -7.78 9.60 -4.22
C TRP A 68 -6.72 9.57 -3.11
N ALA A 69 -5.95 10.64 -2.97
CA ALA A 69 -5.01 10.80 -1.85
C ALA A 69 -5.76 10.83 -0.51
N GLN A 70 -6.89 11.54 -0.45
CA GLN A 70 -7.76 11.60 0.73
C GLN A 70 -8.21 10.20 1.15
N TYR A 71 -8.80 9.42 0.24
CA TYR A 71 -9.33 8.10 0.57
C TYR A 71 -8.24 7.06 0.88
N LEU A 72 -7.09 7.12 0.20
CA LEU A 72 -5.93 6.28 0.53
C LEU A 72 -5.41 6.52 1.95
N TRP A 73 -5.53 7.75 2.44
CA TRP A 73 -5.19 8.11 3.82
C TRP A 73 -6.31 7.79 4.83
N ASP A 74 -7.57 8.08 4.48
CA ASP A 74 -8.70 7.87 5.37
C ASP A 74 -8.84 6.38 5.70
N ASP A 75 -8.68 5.50 4.70
CA ASP A 75 -8.70 4.03 4.86
C ASP A 75 -7.43 3.45 5.49
N ASP A 76 -6.42 4.26 5.76
CA ASP A 76 -5.11 3.83 6.26
C ASP A 76 -4.37 2.80 5.37
N ALA A 77 -4.70 2.78 4.07
CA ALA A 77 -4.32 1.72 3.14
C ALA A 77 -2.80 1.50 3.05
N HIS A 78 -2.00 2.56 3.05
CA HIS A 78 -0.53 2.47 3.04
C HIS A 78 0.04 1.80 4.28
N ASN A 79 -0.42 2.19 5.47
CA ASN A 79 0.13 1.65 6.71
C ASN A 79 -0.29 0.19 6.91
N GLU A 80 -1.50 -0.15 6.48
CA GLU A 80 -2.02 -1.50 6.42
C GLU A 80 -1.16 -2.41 5.53
N ILE A 81 -0.88 -1.97 4.30
CA ILE A 81 -0.06 -2.73 3.36
C ILE A 81 1.40 -2.77 3.80
N PHE A 82 1.96 -1.70 4.36
CA PHE A 82 3.33 -1.74 4.89
C PHE A 82 3.46 -2.78 6.01
N ASP A 83 2.46 -2.92 6.88
CA ASP A 83 2.43 -4.00 7.87
C ASP A 83 2.37 -5.39 7.20
N LYS A 84 1.50 -5.57 6.20
CA LYS A 84 1.42 -6.82 5.43
C LYS A 84 2.76 -7.23 4.80
N PHE A 85 3.59 -6.27 4.41
CA PHE A 85 4.93 -6.50 3.84
C PHE A 85 6.06 -6.52 4.89
N GLY A 86 5.77 -6.50 6.20
CA GLY A 86 6.79 -6.60 7.25
C GLY A 86 7.52 -5.27 7.50
N HIS A 87 6.90 -4.16 7.14
CA HIS A 87 7.45 -2.80 7.22
C HIS A 87 6.56 -1.87 8.07
N ALA A 88 5.90 -2.42 9.10
CA ALA A 88 5.07 -1.65 10.03
C ALA A 88 5.82 -0.52 10.76
N ASP A 89 7.15 -0.53 10.77
CA ASP A 89 7.97 0.56 11.30
C ASP A 89 8.03 1.79 10.37
N LYS A 90 7.68 1.63 9.09
CA LYS A 90 7.58 2.71 8.11
C LYS A 90 6.14 3.19 8.05
N ARG A 91 5.92 4.51 8.10
CA ARG A 91 4.56 5.08 8.06
C ARG A 91 4.34 6.00 6.87
N ALA A 92 3.12 5.94 6.35
CA ALA A 92 2.53 7.02 5.60
C ALA A 92 1.84 8.02 6.54
N LEU A 93 1.86 9.29 6.15
CA LEU A 93 1.25 10.42 6.85
C LEU A 93 0.44 11.28 5.86
N SER A 94 -0.69 11.81 6.31
CA SER A 94 -1.41 12.87 5.60
C SER A 94 -2.33 13.67 6.51
N ARG A 95 -2.94 14.71 5.94
CA ARG A 95 -4.04 15.49 6.51
C ARG A 95 -5.10 15.66 5.43
N SER A 96 -6.24 15.02 5.62
CA SER A 96 -7.31 14.97 4.62
C SER A 96 -8.46 15.93 4.89
N LEU A 97 -9.10 16.37 3.81
CA LEU A 97 -10.34 17.13 3.82
C LEU A 97 -11.33 16.53 2.82
N GLY A 98 -12.52 16.14 3.30
CA GLY A 98 -13.53 15.43 2.50
C GLY A 98 -14.24 16.25 1.42
N SER A 99 -13.95 17.55 1.31
CA SER A 99 -14.44 18.40 0.22
C SER A 99 -13.56 19.63 0.06
N ASN A 100 -13.43 20.12 -1.17
CA ASN A 100 -12.74 21.36 -1.45
C ASN A 100 -13.54 22.54 -0.86
N PRO A 101 -12.96 23.30 0.09
CA PRO A 101 -13.64 24.39 0.78
C PRO A 101 -13.72 25.68 -0.06
N GLY A 102 -13.03 25.73 -1.21
CA GLY A 102 -12.94 26.89 -2.07
C GLY A 102 -11.89 27.92 -1.63
N ALA A 103 -11.75 28.97 -2.44
CA ALA A 103 -10.77 30.05 -2.25
C ALA A 103 -10.90 30.76 -0.89
N GLY A 104 -9.77 31.11 -0.29
CA GLY A 104 -9.68 31.77 1.01
C GLY A 104 -9.59 30.80 2.20
N TYR A 105 -9.54 29.49 1.94
CA TYR A 105 -9.27 28.50 2.97
C TYR A 105 -7.87 28.64 3.58
N SER A 106 -7.73 28.31 4.86
CA SER A 106 -6.46 28.45 5.61
C SER A 106 -6.18 27.27 6.56
N GLY A 107 -6.88 26.15 6.37
CA GLY A 107 -6.62 24.93 7.14
C GLY A 107 -5.34 24.21 6.71
N PRO A 108 -4.84 23.27 7.54
CA PRO A 108 -3.54 22.61 7.36
C PRO A 108 -3.54 21.39 6.41
N GLU A 109 -4.66 21.05 5.79
CA GLU A 109 -4.85 19.83 5.01
C GLU A 109 -4.14 19.90 3.64
N TYR A 110 -3.80 18.74 3.09
CA TYR A 110 -3.13 18.62 1.78
C TYR A 110 -3.48 17.32 1.03
N ALA A 111 -4.52 16.60 1.48
CA ALA A 111 -5.22 15.57 0.71
C ALA A 111 -6.70 15.96 0.61
N ILE A 112 -7.06 16.69 -0.44
CA ILE A 112 -8.29 17.50 -0.51
C ILE A 112 -9.22 16.96 -1.61
N SER A 113 -10.36 16.42 -1.19
CA SER A 113 -11.37 15.91 -2.12
C SER A 113 -11.83 16.98 -3.10
N GLY A 114 -11.79 16.68 -4.41
CA GLY A 114 -12.23 17.60 -5.44
C GLY A 114 -11.28 18.77 -5.74
N SER A 115 -10.07 18.81 -5.15
CA SER A 115 -9.08 19.84 -5.49
C SER A 115 -8.43 19.60 -6.86
N GLU A 116 -8.10 20.68 -7.54
CA GLU A 116 -7.48 20.71 -8.86
C GLU A 116 -6.02 21.20 -8.80
N ALA A 117 -5.17 20.75 -9.71
CA ALA A 117 -3.77 21.19 -9.79
C ALA A 117 -3.66 22.71 -9.95
N ARG A 118 -4.56 23.33 -10.73
CA ARG A 118 -4.63 24.79 -10.89
C ARG A 118 -4.92 25.55 -9.59
N GLU A 119 -5.61 24.94 -8.63
CA GLU A 119 -5.89 25.57 -7.33
C GLU A 119 -4.68 25.47 -6.40
N TRP A 120 -3.91 24.39 -6.50
CA TRP A 120 -2.69 24.22 -5.72
C TRP A 120 -1.62 25.26 -6.07
N VAL A 121 -1.51 25.62 -7.35
CA VAL A 121 -0.59 26.67 -7.81
C VAL A 121 -1.10 28.09 -7.54
N ASP A 122 -2.40 28.26 -7.26
CA ASP A 122 -2.99 29.51 -6.81
C ASP A 122 -2.75 29.72 -5.31
N THR A 123 -1.47 29.90 -4.96
CA THR A 123 -1.01 30.07 -3.57
C THR A 123 -1.52 31.35 -2.90
N ALA A 124 -2.15 32.25 -3.65
CA ALA A 124 -2.78 33.44 -3.09
C ALA A 124 -4.14 33.11 -2.44
N ASN A 125 -4.84 32.10 -2.96
CA ASN A 125 -6.19 31.72 -2.53
C ASN A 125 -6.24 30.38 -1.80
N TYR A 126 -5.22 29.53 -1.97
CA TYR A 126 -5.19 28.20 -1.38
C TYR A 126 -3.84 27.88 -0.70
N PRO A 127 -3.84 27.19 0.45
CA PRO A 127 -2.63 26.92 1.22
C PRO A 127 -1.95 25.58 0.89
N TRP A 128 -2.43 24.83 -0.12
CA TRP A 128 -2.09 23.42 -0.32
C TRP A 128 -0.58 23.14 -0.43
N ILE A 129 0.14 23.86 -1.30
CA ILE A 129 1.60 23.72 -1.42
C ILE A 129 2.30 24.09 -0.11
N ALA A 130 1.87 25.18 0.55
CA ALA A 130 2.47 25.63 1.79
C ALA A 130 2.29 24.59 2.93
N ASN A 131 1.15 23.91 2.97
CA ASN A 131 0.87 22.86 3.94
C ASN A 131 1.77 21.64 3.73
N VAL A 132 1.96 21.20 2.48
CA VAL A 132 2.91 20.12 2.16
C VAL A 132 4.34 20.51 2.57
N VAL A 133 4.77 21.73 2.21
CA VAL A 133 6.09 22.24 2.57
C VAL A 133 6.28 22.26 4.09
N ALA A 134 5.29 22.74 4.84
CA ALA A 134 5.34 22.77 6.30
C ALA A 134 5.45 21.36 6.91
N GLU A 135 4.74 20.37 6.38
CA GLU A 135 4.83 18.99 6.85
C GLU A 135 6.21 18.37 6.53
N LEU A 136 6.75 18.59 5.32
CA LEU A 136 8.08 18.12 4.95
C LEU A 136 9.19 18.73 5.82
N GLN A 137 9.04 19.98 6.26
CA GLN A 137 9.95 20.62 7.21
C GLN A 137 9.82 20.04 8.63
N ALA A 138 8.58 19.73 9.04
CA ALA A 138 8.32 19.15 10.37
C ALA A 138 8.76 17.68 10.47
N GLN A 139 8.78 16.95 9.36
CA GLN A 139 9.02 15.51 9.30
C GLN A 139 10.26 15.19 8.43
N PRO A 140 11.49 15.40 8.93
CA PRO A 140 12.70 15.20 8.14
C PRO A 140 12.95 13.73 7.74
N SER A 141 12.30 12.76 8.38
CA SER A 141 12.39 11.34 7.99
C SER A 141 11.62 11.00 6.71
N ILE A 142 10.72 11.87 6.23
CA ILE A 142 10.00 11.66 4.97
C ILE A 142 11.00 11.74 3.81
N ASP A 143 10.97 10.72 2.98
CA ASP A 143 11.84 10.59 1.80
C ASP A 143 11.07 10.34 0.50
N THR A 144 9.75 10.17 0.60
CA THR A 144 8.86 9.97 -0.54
C THR A 144 7.60 10.81 -0.39
N VAL A 145 7.18 11.50 -1.45
CA VAL A 145 5.83 12.06 -1.56
C VAL A 145 5.07 11.24 -2.58
N MET A 146 3.95 10.64 -2.16
CA MET A 146 2.96 10.10 -3.07
C MET A 146 1.93 11.19 -3.40
N LEU A 147 1.80 11.50 -4.69
CA LEU A 147 0.91 12.53 -5.21
C LEU A 147 -0.18 11.91 -6.08
N SER A 148 -1.44 12.23 -5.81
CA SER A 148 -2.56 12.00 -6.74
C SER A 148 -3.23 13.31 -7.07
N LEU A 149 -3.04 13.87 -8.27
CA LEU A 149 -3.57 15.19 -8.60
C LEU A 149 -3.71 15.39 -10.11
N GLY A 150 -4.77 16.08 -10.54
CA GLY A 150 -5.04 16.40 -11.95
C GLY A 150 -6.33 15.79 -12.50
N GLY A 151 -6.85 14.75 -11.84
CA GLY A 151 -8.11 14.10 -12.23
C GLY A 151 -9.30 15.06 -12.13
N ASN A 152 -9.33 15.95 -11.15
CA ASN A 152 -10.37 16.96 -11.04
C ASN A 152 -10.25 18.06 -12.11
N ASP A 153 -9.04 18.41 -12.58
CA ASP A 153 -8.87 19.34 -13.69
C ASP A 153 -9.47 18.79 -14.99
N ILE A 154 -9.37 17.47 -15.18
CA ILE A 154 -10.04 16.75 -16.27
C ILE A 154 -11.55 16.74 -16.04
N LEU A 155 -11.98 16.26 -14.87
CA LEU A 155 -13.37 16.10 -14.53
C LEU A 155 -14.11 17.43 -14.35
N ALA A 156 -13.42 18.57 -14.28
CA ALA A 156 -14.04 19.90 -14.28
C ALA A 156 -14.98 20.10 -15.49
N GLY A 157 -14.80 19.31 -16.56
CA GLY A 157 -15.75 19.22 -17.66
C GLY A 157 -15.82 20.52 -18.46
N ARG A 158 -16.74 20.59 -19.41
CA ARG A 158 -16.93 21.80 -20.22
C ARG A 158 -17.25 23.01 -19.36
N SER A 159 -18.08 22.86 -18.33
CA SER A 159 -18.53 23.95 -17.46
C SER A 159 -17.42 24.53 -16.58
N GLY A 160 -16.45 23.71 -16.16
CA GLY A 160 -15.31 24.11 -15.33
C GLY A 160 -14.00 24.36 -16.08
N GLY A 161 -14.00 24.29 -17.42
CA GLY A 161 -12.78 24.45 -18.23
C GLY A 161 -11.83 23.25 -18.17
N GLY A 162 -12.39 22.07 -17.90
CA GLY A 162 -11.73 20.77 -18.01
C GLY A 162 -11.98 20.10 -19.35
N TRP A 163 -11.79 18.78 -19.36
CA TRP A 163 -11.88 17.98 -20.58
C TRP A 163 -13.34 17.74 -20.97
N TYR A 164 -13.63 17.73 -22.26
CA TYR A 164 -14.86 17.15 -22.79
C TYR A 164 -14.60 16.58 -24.18
N LYS A 165 -15.32 15.50 -24.49
CA LYS A 165 -15.19 14.79 -25.77
C LYS A 165 -15.28 15.77 -26.94
N GLN A 166 -14.28 15.74 -27.81
CA GLN A 166 -14.19 16.56 -29.02
C GLN A 166 -14.10 18.07 -28.78
N MET A 167 -13.52 18.52 -27.66
CA MET A 167 -13.28 19.95 -27.39
C MET A 167 -12.50 20.67 -28.49
N ASP A 168 -11.63 19.97 -29.20
CA ASP A 168 -10.89 20.52 -30.34
C ASP A 168 -11.74 20.90 -31.56
N LEU A 169 -12.99 20.43 -31.65
CA LEU A 169 -13.94 20.91 -32.65
C LEU A 169 -14.49 22.29 -32.32
N ASP A 170 -14.52 22.67 -31.04
CA ASP A 170 -14.93 24.01 -30.60
C ASP A 170 -13.73 24.97 -30.65
N SER A 171 -12.52 24.51 -30.28
CA SER A 171 -11.27 25.27 -30.37
C SER A 171 -10.07 24.35 -30.63
N PRO A 172 -9.47 24.33 -31.84
CA PRO A 172 -8.35 23.45 -32.15
C PRO A 172 -7.16 23.59 -31.18
N GLY A 173 -6.64 22.47 -30.69
CA GLY A 173 -5.50 22.42 -29.75
C GLY A 173 -5.87 22.68 -28.28
N SER A 174 -7.15 22.78 -27.96
CA SER A 174 -7.65 22.98 -26.60
C SER A 174 -7.35 21.79 -25.67
N GLU A 175 -7.43 20.56 -26.19
CA GLU A 175 -7.12 19.35 -25.41
C GLU A 175 -5.64 19.30 -25.04
N ALA A 176 -4.75 19.53 -26.02
CA ALA A 176 -3.31 19.62 -25.77
C ALA A 176 -2.96 20.76 -24.80
N ALA A 177 -3.62 21.92 -24.91
CA ALA A 177 -3.41 23.04 -24.00
C ALA A 177 -3.88 22.76 -22.57
N LEU A 178 -4.99 22.03 -22.40
CA LEU A 178 -5.48 21.58 -21.10
C LEU A 178 -4.44 20.66 -20.43
N PHE A 179 -3.98 19.64 -21.14
CA PHE A 179 -3.00 18.71 -20.58
C PHE A 179 -1.67 19.38 -20.27
N ALA A 180 -1.18 20.26 -21.16
CA ALA A 180 0.04 21.03 -20.92
C ALA A 180 -0.07 21.91 -19.65
N ARG A 181 -1.23 22.51 -19.39
CA ARG A 181 -1.48 23.27 -18.16
C ARG A 181 -1.40 22.37 -16.93
N ILE A 182 -2.13 21.24 -16.93
CA ILE A 182 -2.14 20.30 -15.80
C ILE A 182 -0.71 19.84 -15.48
N MET A 183 0.07 19.46 -16.49
CA MET A 183 1.45 19.02 -16.31
C MET A 183 2.38 20.15 -15.82
N SER A 184 2.16 21.39 -16.28
CA SER A 184 2.86 22.57 -15.78
C SER A 184 2.56 22.81 -14.30
N ASP A 185 1.28 22.75 -13.92
CA ASP A 185 0.85 22.98 -12.54
C ASP A 185 1.40 21.89 -11.61
N THR A 186 1.31 20.61 -12.00
CA THR A 186 1.93 19.48 -11.28
C THR A 186 3.45 19.65 -11.15
N THR A 187 4.12 20.15 -12.20
CA THR A 187 5.57 20.44 -12.14
C THR A 187 5.88 21.54 -11.12
N GLN A 188 5.10 22.62 -11.07
CA GLN A 188 5.31 23.68 -10.08
C GLN A 188 5.11 23.19 -8.65
N ILE A 189 4.07 22.38 -8.42
CA ILE A 189 3.77 21.77 -7.11
C ILE A 189 4.94 20.90 -6.64
N THR A 190 5.43 20.02 -7.50
CA THR A 190 6.53 19.11 -7.17
C THR A 190 7.87 19.82 -7.02
N GLN A 191 8.13 20.88 -7.79
CA GLN A 191 9.29 21.74 -7.59
C GLN A 191 9.30 22.41 -6.22
N ALA A 192 8.13 22.82 -5.70
CA ALA A 192 8.04 23.37 -4.35
C ALA A 192 8.42 22.34 -3.27
N MET A 193 8.04 21.07 -3.45
CA MET A 193 8.44 19.97 -2.55
C MET A 193 9.96 19.72 -2.62
N LEU A 194 10.51 19.63 -3.84
CA LEU A 194 11.94 19.40 -4.08
C LEU A 194 12.82 20.57 -3.63
N ALA A 195 12.29 21.80 -3.60
CA ALA A 195 12.99 22.96 -3.06
C ALA A 195 13.26 22.85 -1.54
N VAL A 196 12.39 22.15 -0.80
CA VAL A 196 12.58 21.87 0.63
C VAL A 196 13.50 20.67 0.81
N ARG A 197 13.29 19.63 0.01
CA ARG A 197 13.99 18.36 0.10
C ARG A 197 14.39 17.87 -1.31
N PRO A 198 15.59 18.25 -1.78
CA PRO A 198 16.06 17.88 -3.11
C PRO A 198 16.27 16.37 -3.30
N ASP A 199 16.31 15.62 -2.19
CA ASP A 199 16.51 14.19 -2.11
C ASP A 199 15.22 13.36 -2.13
N LEU A 200 14.05 13.99 -2.16
CA LEU A 200 12.76 13.29 -2.23
C LEU A 200 12.62 12.52 -3.54
N ASP A 201 12.01 11.36 -3.40
CA ASP A 201 11.38 10.70 -4.53
C ASP A 201 9.89 11.07 -4.59
N LEU A 202 9.39 11.22 -5.82
CA LEU A 202 8.02 11.59 -6.11
C LEU A 202 7.32 10.41 -6.79
N LEU A 203 6.35 9.81 -6.11
CA LEU A 203 5.52 8.75 -6.67
C LEU A 203 4.17 9.36 -7.12
N LEU A 204 3.95 9.44 -8.43
CA LEU A 204 2.66 9.84 -8.98
C LEU A 204 1.72 8.63 -9.03
N SER A 205 0.64 8.69 -8.26
CA SER A 205 -0.41 7.67 -8.24
C SER A 205 -1.38 7.89 -9.39
N SER A 206 -1.53 6.88 -10.25
CA SER A 206 -2.57 6.83 -11.29
C SER A 206 -3.98 6.64 -10.73
N TYR A 207 -4.96 6.75 -11.61
CA TYR A 207 -6.37 6.42 -11.39
C TYR A 207 -6.76 5.03 -11.95
N GLU A 208 -8.02 4.63 -11.78
CA GLU A 208 -8.64 3.41 -12.34
C GLU A 208 -9.66 3.77 -13.43
N TYR A 209 -10.08 2.81 -14.26
CA TYR A 209 -11.20 2.96 -15.19
C TYR A 209 -12.50 3.31 -14.47
N PRO A 210 -13.05 4.53 -14.62
CA PRO A 210 -14.22 4.97 -13.89
C PRO A 210 -15.48 4.23 -14.34
N ASN A 211 -16.47 4.10 -13.46
CA ASN A 211 -17.75 3.49 -13.78
C ASN A 211 -18.93 4.40 -13.46
N PHE A 212 -19.34 5.18 -14.46
CA PHE A 212 -20.49 6.08 -14.39
C PHE A 212 -21.85 5.36 -14.61
N ASN A 213 -21.86 4.03 -14.77
CA ASN A 213 -23.09 3.23 -14.85
C ASN A 213 -23.62 2.96 -13.44
N VAL A 214 -24.19 3.99 -12.83
CA VAL A 214 -24.74 3.98 -11.47
C VAL A 214 -26.27 3.87 -11.46
N SER A 215 -26.87 3.66 -10.28
CA SER A 215 -28.33 3.60 -10.15
C SER A 215 -29.01 4.91 -10.60
N ALA A 216 -30.27 4.83 -11.03
CA ALA A 216 -30.98 5.95 -11.65
C ALA A 216 -30.98 7.25 -10.81
N LEU A 217 -31.11 7.12 -9.49
CA LEU A 217 -31.07 8.27 -8.58
C LEU A 217 -29.71 8.97 -8.60
N TRP A 218 -28.62 8.21 -8.52
CA TRP A 218 -27.26 8.77 -8.53
C TRP A 218 -26.81 9.22 -9.90
N CYS A 219 -27.35 8.62 -10.95
CA CYS A 219 -27.18 9.15 -12.28
C CYS A 219 -27.76 10.55 -12.33
N TRP A 220 -29.02 10.73 -11.91
CA TRP A 220 -29.67 12.03 -11.92
C TRP A 220 -28.95 13.09 -11.05
N ILE A 221 -28.42 12.72 -9.88
CA ILE A 221 -27.76 13.67 -8.96
C ILE A 221 -26.36 14.07 -9.45
N TYR A 222 -25.58 13.11 -9.95
CA TYR A 222 -24.15 13.33 -10.19
C TYR A 222 -23.66 12.74 -11.51
N ALA A 223 -23.78 11.42 -11.72
CA ALA A 223 -23.07 10.75 -12.81
C ALA A 223 -23.58 11.14 -14.21
N CYS A 224 -24.90 11.29 -14.40
CA CYS A 224 -25.48 11.74 -15.66
C CYS A 224 -25.11 13.22 -15.95
N PRO A 225 -25.35 14.20 -15.04
CA PRO A 225 -24.91 15.58 -15.26
C PRO A 225 -23.41 15.69 -15.56
N LYS A 226 -22.59 14.88 -14.88
CA LYS A 226 -21.15 14.86 -15.13
C LYS A 226 -20.81 14.30 -16.51
N ARG A 227 -21.40 13.17 -16.92
CA ARG A 227 -21.24 12.65 -18.30
C ARG A 227 -21.73 13.64 -19.35
N GLU A 228 -22.82 14.35 -19.08
CA GLU A 228 -23.32 15.41 -19.97
C GLU A 228 -22.30 16.55 -20.12
N ASP A 229 -21.67 16.98 -19.02
CA ASP A 229 -20.66 18.03 -19.03
C ASP A 229 -19.31 17.60 -19.64
N LEU A 230 -19.02 16.29 -19.62
CA LEU A 230 -17.90 15.67 -20.33
C LEU A 230 -18.21 15.44 -21.83
N SER A 231 -19.39 15.86 -22.31
CA SER A 231 -19.81 15.72 -23.70
C SER A 231 -19.96 17.08 -24.36
N ARG A 232 -19.41 17.25 -25.57
CA ARG A 232 -19.65 18.46 -26.38
C ARG A 232 -21.12 18.65 -26.75
N ASP A 233 -21.79 17.56 -27.13
CA ASP A 233 -23.20 17.51 -27.52
C ASP A 233 -23.90 16.32 -26.84
N PRO A 234 -24.31 16.46 -25.57
CA PRO A 234 -24.90 15.35 -24.82
C PRO A 234 -26.24 14.86 -25.37
N SER A 235 -26.92 15.66 -26.19
CA SER A 235 -28.22 15.27 -26.78
C SER A 235 -28.06 14.28 -27.94
N ASN A 236 -26.95 14.33 -28.67
CA ASN A 236 -26.72 13.51 -29.86
C ASN A 236 -25.48 12.60 -29.75
N ALA A 237 -24.53 12.93 -28.87
CA ALA A 237 -23.22 12.29 -28.78
C ALA A 237 -22.68 12.30 -27.34
N LEU A 238 -23.44 11.72 -26.41
CA LEU A 238 -22.97 11.50 -25.04
C LEU A 238 -21.65 10.71 -25.03
N VAL A 239 -20.74 11.04 -24.13
CA VAL A 239 -19.49 10.32 -23.92
C VAL A 239 -19.76 8.89 -23.45
N THR A 240 -19.04 7.93 -24.04
CA THR A 240 -19.14 6.49 -23.72
C THR A 240 -18.06 6.07 -22.72
N ASP A 241 -18.22 4.89 -22.10
CA ASP A 241 -17.18 4.32 -21.21
C ASP A 241 -15.85 4.11 -21.92
N ILE A 242 -15.89 3.67 -23.18
CA ILE A 242 -14.70 3.49 -24.01
C ILE A 242 -13.98 4.83 -24.20
N GLU A 243 -14.72 5.92 -24.42
CA GLU A 243 -14.13 7.25 -24.61
C GLU A 243 -13.63 7.86 -23.31
N LEU A 244 -14.30 7.61 -22.17
CA LEU A 244 -13.80 7.99 -20.85
C LEU A 244 -12.50 7.25 -20.51
N ASN A 245 -12.45 5.95 -20.78
CA ASN A 245 -11.26 5.15 -20.59
C ASN A 245 -10.13 5.62 -21.53
N ALA A 246 -10.42 5.87 -22.81
CA ALA A 246 -9.43 6.40 -23.75
C ALA A 246 -8.84 7.75 -23.28
N MET A 247 -9.69 8.64 -22.75
CA MET A 247 -9.23 9.89 -22.13
C MET A 247 -8.33 9.61 -20.91
N ASN A 248 -8.72 8.71 -20.01
CA ASN A 248 -7.90 8.35 -18.86
C ASN A 248 -6.52 7.84 -19.30
N LEU A 249 -6.48 6.97 -20.32
CA LEU A 249 -5.23 6.44 -20.86
C LEU A 249 -4.34 7.49 -21.51
N GLU A 250 -4.92 8.49 -22.15
CA GLU A 250 -4.16 9.61 -22.70
C GLU A 250 -3.50 10.44 -21.58
N VAL A 251 -4.25 10.75 -20.52
CA VAL A 251 -3.72 11.47 -19.35
C VAL A 251 -2.58 10.67 -18.68
N GLU A 252 -2.78 9.38 -18.46
CA GLU A 252 -1.78 8.53 -17.82
C GLU A 252 -0.55 8.31 -18.73
N SER A 253 -0.71 8.26 -20.05
CA SER A 253 0.42 8.20 -21.00
C SER A 253 1.32 9.44 -20.91
N GLN A 254 0.73 10.62 -20.75
CA GLN A 254 1.50 11.86 -20.59
C GLN A 254 2.19 11.94 -19.23
N ARG A 255 1.54 11.42 -18.17
CA ARG A 255 2.14 11.30 -16.84
C ARG A 255 3.30 10.32 -16.81
N ILE A 256 3.21 9.20 -17.51
CA ILE A 256 4.32 8.25 -17.71
C ILE A 256 5.48 8.97 -18.41
N ALA A 257 5.22 9.69 -19.52
CA ALA A 257 6.28 10.42 -20.23
C ALA A 257 6.96 11.48 -19.33
N TRP A 258 6.18 12.18 -18.49
CA TRP A 258 6.70 13.19 -17.57
C TRP A 258 7.51 12.62 -16.41
N THR A 259 7.08 11.49 -15.84
CA THR A 259 7.82 10.81 -14.77
C THR A 259 9.12 10.20 -15.30
N ASN A 260 9.09 9.56 -16.47
CA ASN A 260 10.28 9.00 -17.14
C ASN A 260 11.38 10.05 -17.46
N ALA A 261 11.04 11.34 -17.47
CA ALA A 261 12.00 12.41 -17.73
C ALA A 261 12.92 12.73 -16.53
N ASP A 262 12.66 12.15 -15.35
CA ASP A 262 13.43 12.41 -14.12
C ASP A 262 13.57 11.12 -13.29
N PRO A 263 14.81 10.66 -12.98
CA PRO A 263 15.02 9.40 -12.26
C PRO A 263 14.48 9.39 -10.82
N ARG A 264 14.07 10.54 -10.26
CA ARG A 264 13.43 10.64 -8.95
C ARG A 264 11.91 10.72 -9.02
N ARG A 265 11.34 10.63 -10.22
CA ARG A 265 9.90 10.58 -10.43
C ARG A 265 9.53 9.17 -10.84
N TYR A 266 8.56 8.64 -10.14
CA TYR A 266 8.05 7.30 -10.32
C TYR A 266 6.57 7.40 -10.63
N PHE A 267 6.10 6.51 -11.50
CA PHE A 267 4.69 6.36 -11.79
C PHE A 267 4.20 5.02 -11.23
N ASP A 268 3.11 5.05 -10.48
CA ASP A 268 2.33 3.87 -10.13
C ASP A 268 1.24 3.69 -11.18
N HIS A 269 1.35 2.65 -12.00
CA HIS A 269 0.35 2.33 -13.01
C HIS A 269 -0.71 1.38 -12.44
N GLY A 270 -1.91 1.90 -12.16
CA GLY A 270 -3.02 1.16 -11.56
C GLY A 270 -4.23 1.04 -12.49
N VAL A 271 -4.12 1.46 -13.75
CA VAL A 271 -5.25 1.44 -14.69
C VAL A 271 -5.55 0.00 -15.12
N GLY A 272 -6.71 -0.51 -14.74
CA GLY A 272 -7.11 -1.90 -14.96
C GLY A 272 -6.66 -2.85 -13.86
N GLU A 273 -6.18 -2.36 -12.73
CA GLU A 273 -5.81 -3.21 -11.59
C GLU A 273 -7.03 -3.95 -11.04
N MET A 274 -8.17 -3.25 -10.94
CA MET A 274 -9.43 -3.87 -10.51
C MET A 274 -9.93 -4.93 -11.49
N HIS A 275 -9.69 -4.76 -12.79
CA HIS A 275 -10.00 -5.80 -13.78
C HIS A 275 -9.15 -7.05 -13.57
N TYR A 276 -7.90 -6.91 -13.13
CA TYR A 276 -7.05 -8.05 -12.82
C TYR A 276 -7.55 -8.78 -11.56
N TYR A 277 -7.89 -8.05 -10.48
CA TYR A 277 -8.33 -8.66 -9.22
C TYR A 277 -9.76 -9.21 -9.23
N TYR A 278 -10.68 -8.54 -9.94
CA TYR A 278 -12.12 -8.84 -9.88
C TYR A 278 -12.70 -9.32 -11.22
N GLY A 279 -11.98 -9.11 -12.32
CA GLY A 279 -12.54 -9.25 -13.68
C GLY A 279 -13.25 -7.98 -14.15
N ASP A 280 -13.82 -8.04 -15.36
CA ASP A 280 -14.53 -6.92 -16.01
C ASP A 280 -16.03 -7.22 -16.24
N GLY A 281 -16.55 -8.26 -15.56
CA GLY A 281 -17.91 -8.77 -15.71
C GLY A 281 -18.10 -9.71 -16.89
N VAL A 282 -17.07 -9.93 -17.71
CA VAL A 282 -17.03 -10.94 -18.78
C VAL A 282 -15.86 -11.89 -18.58
N SER A 283 -14.69 -11.33 -18.34
CA SER A 283 -13.47 -12.05 -17.99
C SER A 283 -13.41 -12.26 -16.49
N ASN A 284 -13.03 -13.46 -16.08
CA ASN A 284 -12.80 -13.76 -14.66
C ASN A 284 -11.54 -13.04 -14.16
N ALA A 285 -11.45 -12.89 -12.84
CA ALA A 285 -10.25 -12.43 -12.17
C ALA A 285 -9.00 -13.23 -12.60
N GLY A 286 -7.87 -12.54 -12.76
CA GLY A 286 -6.59 -13.09 -13.21
C GLY A 286 -6.49 -13.42 -14.70
N VAL A 287 -7.57 -13.28 -15.48
CA VAL A 287 -7.54 -13.51 -16.94
C VAL A 287 -7.00 -12.29 -17.68
N LEU A 288 -7.38 -11.09 -17.24
CA LEU A 288 -6.97 -9.84 -17.87
C LEU A 288 -5.55 -9.45 -17.44
N PRO A 289 -4.80 -8.71 -18.27
CA PRO A 289 -3.44 -8.31 -17.93
C PRO A 289 -3.41 -7.44 -16.67
N ARG A 290 -2.50 -7.77 -15.74
CA ARG A 290 -2.18 -6.90 -14.61
C ARG A 290 -1.41 -5.67 -15.11
N PRO A 291 -1.73 -4.45 -14.67
CA PRO A 291 -0.95 -3.24 -14.98
C PRO A 291 0.56 -3.42 -14.78
N GLY A 292 1.34 -3.11 -15.81
CA GLY A 292 2.81 -3.16 -15.72
C GLY A 292 3.37 -2.05 -14.85
N GLN A 293 4.43 -2.36 -14.08
CA GLN A 293 5.00 -1.45 -13.09
C GLN A 293 6.41 -0.93 -13.43
N GLN A 294 6.99 -1.42 -14.53
CA GLN A 294 8.39 -1.15 -14.84
C GLN A 294 8.53 -0.03 -15.88
N ALA A 295 9.23 1.04 -15.49
CA ALA A 295 9.67 2.09 -16.40
C ALA A 295 10.61 1.55 -17.50
N PRO A 296 10.64 2.15 -18.70
CA PRO A 296 9.87 3.34 -19.09
C PRO A 296 8.46 3.03 -19.61
N ASP A 297 8.20 1.79 -20.04
CA ASP A 297 7.03 1.49 -20.87
C ASP A 297 5.81 0.99 -20.08
N TYR A 298 6.00 0.61 -18.81
CA TYR A 298 4.94 0.14 -17.92
C TYR A 298 4.10 -1.01 -18.51
N LEU A 299 4.73 -1.87 -19.30
CA LEU A 299 4.04 -2.93 -20.03
C LEU A 299 3.54 -4.05 -19.07
N PRO A 300 2.28 -4.50 -19.23
CA PRO A 300 1.29 -4.01 -20.18
C PRO A 300 0.70 -2.66 -19.73
N PHE A 301 0.69 -1.69 -20.66
CA PHE A 301 -0.07 -0.45 -20.56
C PHE A 301 -1.00 -0.35 -21.78
N PRO A 302 -2.33 -0.23 -21.59
CA PRO A 302 -3.00 -0.28 -20.30
C PRO A 302 -3.07 -1.70 -19.71
N GLY A 303 -3.34 -1.79 -18.42
CA GLY A 303 -3.84 -3.03 -17.81
C GLY A 303 -5.32 -3.27 -18.13
N GLY A 304 -5.81 -4.45 -17.78
CA GLY A 304 -7.23 -4.78 -17.86
C GLY A 304 -7.78 -4.79 -19.28
N ASN A 305 -8.99 -4.23 -19.44
CA ASN A 305 -9.72 -4.18 -20.69
C ASN A 305 -10.22 -2.73 -20.89
N PRO A 306 -9.58 -1.92 -21.76
CA PRO A 306 -9.92 -0.51 -21.91
C PRO A 306 -11.31 -0.29 -22.50
N LEU A 307 -11.97 -1.33 -23.02
CA LEU A 307 -13.32 -1.23 -23.58
C LEU A 307 -14.43 -1.30 -22.52
N ARG A 308 -14.08 -1.49 -21.24
CA ARG A 308 -15.04 -1.65 -20.15
C ARG A 308 -14.64 -0.81 -18.94
N PRO A 309 -15.61 -0.26 -18.19
CA PRO A 309 -15.32 0.33 -16.90
C PRO A 309 -15.03 -0.76 -15.87
N SER A 310 -14.34 -0.42 -14.78
CA SER A 310 -14.22 -1.32 -13.63
C SER A 310 -15.58 -1.69 -13.06
N LEU A 311 -15.69 -2.89 -12.50
CA LEU A 311 -16.94 -3.38 -11.90
C LEU A 311 -17.48 -2.41 -10.86
N ARG A 312 -18.81 -2.21 -10.82
CA ARG A 312 -19.39 -1.20 -9.93
C ARG A 312 -19.13 -1.53 -8.48
N GLU A 313 -19.11 -2.81 -8.15
CA GLU A 313 -18.86 -3.37 -6.83
C GLU A 313 -17.49 -2.96 -6.25
N ASN A 314 -16.56 -2.51 -7.10
CA ASN A 314 -15.22 -2.07 -6.70
C ASN A 314 -15.16 -0.59 -6.30
N PHE A 315 -16.27 0.15 -6.38
CA PHE A 315 -16.34 1.58 -6.07
C PHE A 315 -17.15 1.86 -4.80
N ARG A 316 -16.80 2.94 -4.10
CA ARG A 316 -17.44 3.33 -2.84
C ARG A 316 -18.95 3.42 -2.94
N VAL A 317 -19.60 3.04 -1.84
CA VAL A 317 -21.02 3.27 -1.62
C VAL A 317 -21.21 4.58 -0.84
N VAL A 318 -22.20 5.37 -1.22
CA VAL A 318 -22.60 6.57 -0.48
C VAL A 318 -23.92 6.26 0.22
N SER A 319 -23.89 6.21 1.55
CA SER A 319 -25.04 5.84 2.37
C SER A 319 -25.62 4.46 2.01
N GLY A 320 -24.74 3.48 1.72
CA GLY A 320 -25.12 2.12 1.34
C GLY A 320 -25.57 1.96 -0.11
N ILE A 321 -25.44 3.00 -0.94
CA ILE A 321 -25.85 2.96 -2.36
C ILE A 321 -24.63 3.08 -3.27
N PRO A 322 -24.48 2.25 -4.31
CA PRO A 322 -23.41 2.35 -5.31
C PRO A 322 -23.56 3.63 -6.17
N ALA A 323 -23.03 4.73 -5.64
CA ALA A 323 -23.19 6.10 -6.12
C ALA A 323 -21.93 6.73 -6.73
N ASP A 324 -20.77 6.42 -6.16
CA ASP A 324 -19.49 7.00 -6.54
C ASP A 324 -18.94 6.32 -7.81
N PRO A 325 -18.76 7.03 -8.94
CA PRO A 325 -18.26 6.41 -10.16
C PRO A 325 -16.74 6.44 -10.30
N ILE A 326 -16.02 7.01 -9.33
CA ILE A 326 -14.60 7.37 -9.45
C ILE A 326 -13.75 6.72 -8.36
N HIS A 327 -14.20 6.71 -7.11
CA HIS A 327 -13.36 6.26 -5.99
C HIS A 327 -13.58 4.79 -5.66
N LEU A 328 -12.48 4.06 -5.54
CA LEU A 328 -12.48 2.65 -5.16
C LEU A 328 -13.04 2.46 -3.75
N ASP A 329 -13.66 1.32 -3.50
CA ASP A 329 -13.94 0.86 -2.15
C ASP A 329 -12.61 0.61 -1.39
N PRO A 330 -12.64 0.45 -0.05
CA PRO A 330 -11.41 0.28 0.70
C PRO A 330 -10.58 -0.94 0.29
N GLU A 331 -11.22 -2.03 -0.14
CA GLU A 331 -10.51 -3.21 -0.60
C GLU A 331 -9.74 -2.92 -1.91
N GLY A 332 -10.38 -2.22 -2.85
CA GLY A 332 -9.75 -1.75 -4.07
C GLY A 332 -8.54 -0.85 -3.82
N TYR A 333 -8.63 0.04 -2.82
CA TYR A 333 -7.48 0.86 -2.40
C TYR A 333 -6.36 0.02 -1.78
N LEU A 334 -6.66 -1.02 -1.00
CA LEU A 334 -5.64 -1.95 -0.50
C LEU A 334 -4.92 -2.66 -1.65
N TYR A 335 -5.64 -3.15 -2.67
CA TYR A 335 -5.01 -3.75 -3.85
C TYR A 335 -4.10 -2.77 -4.60
N LYS A 336 -4.55 -1.53 -4.79
CA LYS A 336 -3.75 -0.47 -5.43
C LYS A 336 -2.45 -0.20 -4.66
N VAL A 337 -2.54 -0.01 -3.34
CA VAL A 337 -1.35 0.24 -2.50
C VAL A 337 -0.44 -0.99 -2.43
N ALA A 338 -1.00 -2.20 -2.48
CA ALA A 338 -0.21 -3.41 -2.53
C ALA A 338 0.68 -3.45 -3.79
N VAL A 339 0.15 -3.04 -4.94
CA VAL A 339 0.92 -2.92 -6.19
C VAL A 339 2.00 -1.83 -6.08
N GLN A 340 1.67 -0.65 -5.54
CA GLN A 340 2.65 0.40 -5.24
C GLN A 340 3.77 -0.11 -4.34
N THR A 341 3.42 -0.96 -3.38
CA THR A 341 4.38 -1.53 -2.43
C THR A 341 5.28 -2.56 -3.11
N GLU A 342 4.73 -3.43 -3.96
CA GLU A 342 5.53 -4.38 -4.73
C GLU A 342 6.57 -3.69 -5.62
N SER A 343 6.15 -2.67 -6.36
CA SER A 343 6.97 -2.05 -7.40
C SER A 343 7.94 -1.00 -6.88
N TYR A 344 7.57 -0.29 -5.82
CA TYR A 344 8.31 0.87 -5.35
C TYR A 344 8.69 0.77 -3.86
N PHE A 345 7.72 0.67 -2.96
CA PHE A 345 8.02 0.81 -1.52
C PHE A 345 8.82 -0.35 -0.95
N PHE A 346 8.51 -1.60 -1.30
CA PHE A 346 9.22 -2.76 -0.78
C PHE A 346 10.68 -2.77 -1.24
N PRO A 347 11.03 -2.66 -2.54
CA PRO A 347 12.43 -2.52 -2.96
C PRO A 347 13.17 -1.38 -2.25
N ARG A 348 12.51 -0.24 -2.07
CA ARG A 348 13.06 0.92 -1.35
C ARG A 348 13.31 0.64 0.13
N PHE A 349 12.33 0.11 0.85
CA PHE A 349 12.42 -0.15 2.28
C PHE A 349 13.33 -1.32 2.62
N ARG A 350 13.45 -2.28 1.70
CA ARG A 350 14.36 -3.42 1.76
C ARG A 350 15.81 -3.04 1.46
N GLN A 351 16.05 -1.88 0.84
CA GLN A 351 17.38 -1.31 0.58
C GLN A 351 18.32 -2.18 -0.28
N SER A 352 17.78 -3.00 -1.20
CA SER A 352 18.56 -3.86 -2.11
C SER A 352 19.62 -4.73 -1.40
N PRO A 353 19.22 -5.83 -0.75
CA PRO A 353 20.14 -6.67 0.01
C PRO A 353 21.25 -7.23 -0.88
N GLY A 354 22.45 -7.38 -0.31
CA GLY A 354 23.59 -7.99 -1.00
C GLY A 354 23.38 -9.49 -1.26
N MET A 355 22.57 -10.15 -0.43
CA MET A 355 22.17 -11.55 -0.60
C MET A 355 20.82 -11.82 0.06
N THR A 356 20.03 -12.72 -0.56
CA THR A 356 18.81 -13.28 0.02
C THR A 356 18.92 -14.81 0.02
N LEU A 357 18.79 -15.40 1.20
CA LEU A 357 18.81 -16.86 1.39
C LEU A 357 17.40 -17.34 1.72
N GLN A 358 16.93 -18.39 1.05
CA GLN A 358 15.68 -19.05 1.41
C GLN A 358 15.95 -20.09 2.51
N SER A 359 14.99 -20.35 3.39
CA SER A 359 15.18 -21.40 4.40
C SER A 359 15.23 -22.79 3.76
N GLU A 360 15.87 -23.72 4.47
CA GLU A 360 16.16 -25.06 3.94
C GLU A 360 14.90 -25.94 3.84
N GLY A 361 13.91 -25.76 4.72
CA GLY A 361 12.70 -26.59 4.76
C GLY A 361 12.96 -28.01 5.26
N GLY A 362 12.09 -28.94 4.88
CA GLY A 362 12.16 -30.35 5.24
C GLY A 362 12.17 -30.54 6.75
N LEU A 363 13.05 -31.44 7.21
CA LEU A 363 13.19 -31.73 8.64
C LEU A 363 13.95 -30.64 9.42
N ARG A 364 14.46 -29.59 8.76
CA ARG A 364 15.30 -28.55 9.39
C ARG A 364 14.55 -27.29 9.81
N ASP A 365 13.33 -27.13 9.30
CA ASP A 365 12.39 -26.09 9.69
C ASP A 365 11.21 -26.74 10.43
N GLY A 366 10.62 -26.04 11.40
CA GLY A 366 9.50 -26.60 12.13
C GLY A 366 9.21 -25.94 13.46
N TRP A 367 8.67 -26.73 14.38
CA TRP A 367 8.44 -26.33 15.75
C TRP A 367 8.58 -27.51 16.73
N THR A 368 8.78 -27.20 18.00
CA THR A 368 8.76 -28.14 19.13
C THR A 368 8.18 -27.49 20.39
N ASP A 369 7.46 -28.25 21.22
CA ASP A 369 7.07 -27.87 22.58
C ASP A 369 7.91 -28.57 23.67
N GLY A 370 8.97 -29.28 23.25
CA GLY A 370 9.80 -30.13 24.10
C GLY A 370 9.27 -31.55 24.32
N ASN A 371 8.04 -31.86 23.88
CA ASN A 371 7.44 -33.20 23.98
C ASN A 371 6.98 -33.74 22.62
N THR A 372 6.59 -32.85 21.73
CA THR A 372 6.11 -33.06 20.38
C THR A 372 6.80 -32.05 19.46
N LEU A 373 6.88 -32.40 18.18
CA LEU A 373 7.43 -31.54 17.15
C LEU A 373 6.63 -31.70 15.85
N GLY A 374 6.81 -30.74 14.94
CA GLY A 374 6.28 -30.78 13.59
C GLY A 374 7.18 -30.02 12.62
N THR A 375 7.15 -30.40 11.34
CA THR A 375 8.06 -29.90 10.29
C THR A 375 7.29 -29.50 9.02
N SER A 376 6.04 -29.07 9.18
CA SER A 376 5.16 -28.65 8.06
C SER A 376 4.72 -27.18 8.18
N GLU A 377 5.21 -26.50 9.21
CA GLU A 377 4.96 -25.11 9.55
C GLU A 377 6.01 -24.68 10.58
N ILE A 378 6.30 -23.39 10.65
CA ILE A 378 7.07 -22.81 11.75
C ILE A 378 6.06 -22.20 12.73
N ALA A 379 5.89 -22.79 13.90
CA ALA A 379 4.90 -22.32 14.86
C ALA A 379 5.52 -21.71 16.11
N ILE A 380 4.87 -20.67 16.65
CA ILE A 380 5.26 -19.99 17.90
C ILE A 380 4.03 -19.68 18.75
N GLY A 381 4.23 -19.54 20.05
CA GLY A 381 3.17 -19.13 20.99
C GLY A 381 2.94 -20.17 22.07
N ASP A 382 1.69 -20.44 22.42
CA ASP A 382 1.32 -21.50 23.36
C ASP A 382 0.03 -22.25 23.00
N ASP A 383 -0.17 -23.38 23.65
CA ASP A 383 -1.36 -24.24 23.53
C ASP A 383 -2.28 -24.19 24.78
N GLY A 384 -2.07 -23.20 25.65
CA GLY A 384 -2.71 -23.10 26.98
C GLY A 384 -1.96 -23.83 28.10
N SER A 385 -0.91 -24.59 27.77
CA SER A 385 -0.15 -25.38 28.74
C SER A 385 1.36 -25.32 28.54
N ARG A 386 1.83 -25.16 27.31
CA ARG A 386 3.24 -25.15 26.94
C ARG A 386 3.52 -24.15 25.84
N LEU A 387 4.76 -23.66 25.84
CA LEU A 387 5.28 -22.86 24.74
C LEU A 387 5.54 -23.74 23.52
N THR A 388 5.11 -23.27 22.37
CA THR A 388 5.56 -23.73 21.06
C THR A 388 6.72 -22.86 20.61
N VAL A 389 7.81 -23.49 20.20
CA VAL A 389 9.04 -22.83 19.75
C VAL A 389 9.27 -23.16 18.28
N GLY A 390 9.44 -22.13 17.46
CA GLY A 390 9.65 -22.26 16.01
C GLY A 390 11.13 -22.30 15.67
N LEU A 391 11.51 -23.12 14.69
CA LEU A 391 12.87 -23.24 14.18
C LEU A 391 12.91 -23.00 12.67
N VAL A 392 13.92 -22.25 12.24
CA VAL A 392 14.18 -21.98 10.83
C VAL A 392 15.68 -22.04 10.55
N SER A 393 16.07 -22.72 9.47
CA SER A 393 17.46 -23.00 9.13
C SER A 393 17.82 -22.42 7.77
N PHE A 394 19.03 -21.86 7.66
CA PHE A 394 19.57 -21.32 6.43
C PHE A 394 20.96 -21.89 6.17
N ASP A 395 21.22 -22.34 4.94
CA ASP A 395 22.59 -22.57 4.50
C ASP A 395 23.28 -21.23 4.21
N THR A 396 24.13 -20.82 5.14
CA THR A 396 24.88 -19.57 5.09
C THR A 396 26.32 -19.77 4.60
N SER A 397 26.66 -20.95 4.08
CA SER A 397 27.99 -21.24 3.51
C SER A 397 28.29 -20.48 2.21
N ALA A 398 27.25 -19.98 1.53
CA ALA A 398 27.37 -19.18 0.32
C ALA A 398 27.80 -17.73 0.58
N ILE A 399 27.79 -17.27 1.83
CA ILE A 399 28.22 -15.91 2.19
C ILE A 399 29.72 -15.78 1.88
N PRO A 400 30.16 -14.75 1.09
CA PRO A 400 31.57 -14.54 0.84
C PRO A 400 32.36 -14.37 2.14
N ALA A 401 33.55 -14.96 2.20
CA ALA A 401 34.36 -14.96 3.42
C ALA A 401 34.83 -13.54 3.82
N ASP A 402 34.96 -12.66 2.84
CA ASP A 402 35.55 -11.32 2.90
C ASP A 402 34.53 -10.17 3.02
N VAL A 403 33.23 -10.46 3.09
CA VAL A 403 32.22 -9.40 3.28
C VAL A 403 31.95 -9.08 4.75
N ASP A 404 31.78 -7.80 5.04
CA ASP A 404 31.26 -7.32 6.33
C ASP A 404 29.73 -7.22 6.26
N ILE A 405 29.05 -8.09 7.01
CA ILE A 405 27.59 -8.05 7.13
C ILE A 405 27.23 -6.85 8.00
N SER A 406 26.60 -5.84 7.41
CA SER A 406 26.16 -4.61 8.07
C SER A 406 24.73 -4.69 8.59
N GLY A 407 23.94 -5.66 8.13
CA GLY A 407 22.57 -5.88 8.58
C GLY A 407 22.05 -7.25 8.14
N ALA A 408 21.09 -7.78 8.89
CA ALA A 408 20.37 -9.00 8.50
C ALA A 408 18.90 -8.92 8.95
N SER A 409 17.99 -9.36 8.08
CA SER A 409 16.54 -9.35 8.34
C SER A 409 15.92 -10.68 7.95
N LEU A 410 15.33 -11.37 8.92
CA LEU A 410 14.52 -12.56 8.70
C LEU A 410 13.08 -12.16 8.37
N TYR A 411 12.50 -12.74 7.33
CA TYR A 411 11.10 -12.57 6.97
C TYR A 411 10.37 -13.92 7.07
N LEU A 412 9.21 -13.91 7.73
CA LEU A 412 8.31 -15.05 7.88
C LEU A 412 6.91 -14.65 7.46
N LEU A 413 6.19 -15.52 6.74
CA LEU A 413 4.83 -15.27 6.28
C LEU A 413 3.83 -16.09 7.08
N GLN A 414 2.84 -15.41 7.66
CA GLN A 414 1.80 -16.08 8.43
C GLN A 414 0.90 -16.91 7.50
N GLU A 415 0.59 -18.14 7.91
CA GLU A 415 -0.35 -19.02 7.22
C GLU A 415 -1.60 -19.33 8.07
N ALA A 416 -1.44 -19.45 9.39
CA ALA A 416 -2.54 -19.72 10.29
C ALA A 416 -2.32 -19.16 11.70
N SER A 417 -3.41 -18.95 12.42
CA SER A 417 -3.40 -18.52 13.82
C SER A 417 -4.50 -19.21 14.61
N SER A 418 -4.25 -19.43 15.90
CA SER A 418 -5.22 -19.99 16.85
C SER A 418 -5.30 -19.11 18.09
N GLY A 419 -6.53 -18.70 18.44
CA GLY A 419 -6.82 -17.83 19.58
C GLY A 419 -6.30 -16.40 19.41
N SER A 420 -5.78 -15.78 20.47
CA SER A 420 -5.34 -14.38 20.39
C SER A 420 -3.96 -14.27 19.76
N ASN A 421 -3.69 -13.18 19.03
CA ASN A 421 -2.37 -12.95 18.45
C ASN A 421 -1.34 -12.63 19.57
N PRO A 422 -0.34 -13.51 19.81
CA PRO A 422 0.62 -13.33 20.90
C PRO A 422 1.61 -12.19 20.66
N LEU A 423 1.79 -11.72 19.42
CA LEU A 423 2.65 -10.57 19.10
C LEU A 423 2.05 -9.23 19.56
N ILE A 424 0.71 -9.15 19.66
CA ILE A 424 0.00 -7.91 20.00
C ILE A 424 -0.60 -7.98 21.41
N GLY A 425 -1.06 -9.16 21.84
CA GLY A 425 -1.74 -9.34 23.12
C GLY A 425 -0.82 -9.20 24.35
N GLY A 426 0.48 -9.45 24.20
CA GLY A 426 1.48 -9.32 25.27
C GLY A 426 1.40 -10.39 26.37
N ASN A 427 0.39 -11.25 26.38
CA ASN A 427 0.17 -12.25 27.42
C ASN A 427 1.31 -13.28 27.55
N LEU A 428 2.05 -13.52 26.47
CA LEU A 428 3.17 -14.48 26.46
C LEU A 428 4.55 -13.81 26.73
N GLY A 429 4.53 -12.52 27.09
CA GLY A 429 5.70 -11.66 27.16
C GLY A 429 6.21 -11.25 25.77
N ASN A 430 7.40 -10.66 25.72
CA ASN A 430 8.00 -10.25 24.45
C ASN A 430 8.51 -11.48 23.67
N PRO A 431 8.34 -11.50 22.33
CA PRO A 431 8.94 -12.52 21.49
C PRO A 431 10.47 -12.39 21.52
N ARG A 432 11.15 -13.52 21.33
CA ARG A 432 12.61 -13.62 21.30
C ARG A 432 13.06 -14.43 20.09
N LEU A 433 14.19 -14.03 19.53
CA LEU A 433 14.90 -14.77 18.49
C LEU A 433 16.24 -15.19 19.07
N ASP A 434 16.48 -16.48 19.23
CA ASP A 434 17.79 -17.02 19.57
C ASP A 434 18.47 -17.52 18.28
N LEU A 435 19.81 -17.55 18.26
CA LEU A 435 20.60 -18.03 17.12
C LEU A 435 21.66 -19.05 17.57
N ALA A 436 21.87 -20.08 16.74
CA ALA A 436 22.97 -21.02 16.85
C ALA A 436 23.92 -20.88 15.64
N THR A 437 25.23 -20.88 15.90
CA THR A 437 26.30 -20.95 14.89
C THR A 437 26.44 -22.41 14.45
N GLY A 438 25.50 -22.85 13.62
CA GLY A 438 25.23 -24.26 13.37
C GLY A 438 23.76 -24.56 13.68
N SER A 439 23.52 -25.57 14.49
CA SER A 439 22.20 -25.99 14.97
C SER A 439 22.16 -26.01 16.51
N PHE A 440 20.97 -25.84 17.08
CA PHE A 440 20.75 -25.95 18.53
C PHE A 440 21.00 -27.39 19.05
N GLY A 441 20.77 -28.39 18.19
CA GLY A 441 21.08 -29.79 18.39
C GLY A 441 21.63 -30.40 17.10
N GLN A 442 20.93 -31.38 16.54
CA GLN A 442 21.16 -31.78 15.15
C GLN A 442 20.61 -30.73 14.17
N PRO A 443 21.00 -30.78 12.88
CA PRO A 443 20.43 -29.89 11.86
C PRO A 443 18.90 -30.05 11.72
N GLU A 444 18.39 -31.26 11.91
CA GLU A 444 16.95 -31.53 11.97
C GLU A 444 16.33 -31.07 13.28
N VAL A 445 15.05 -30.68 13.25
CA VAL A 445 14.28 -30.28 14.43
C VAL A 445 14.14 -31.46 15.40
N GLU A 446 14.53 -31.24 16.65
CA GLU A 446 14.47 -32.20 17.75
C GLU A 446 13.67 -31.64 18.94
N LEU A 447 13.18 -32.54 19.80
CA LEU A 447 12.48 -32.14 21.02
C LEU A 447 13.37 -31.29 21.95
N SER A 448 14.67 -31.62 22.04
CA SER A 448 15.64 -30.90 22.86
C SER A 448 15.88 -29.46 22.42
N ASP A 449 15.58 -29.12 21.17
CA ASP A 449 15.80 -27.78 20.63
C ASP A 449 14.98 -26.71 21.35
N ALA A 450 13.89 -27.08 22.02
CA ALA A 450 13.11 -26.17 22.84
C ALA A 450 13.95 -25.52 23.97
N SER A 451 14.99 -26.20 24.44
CA SER A 451 15.78 -25.81 25.61
C SER A 451 17.30 -25.78 25.40
N ALA A 452 17.77 -26.20 24.21
CA ALA A 452 19.17 -26.16 23.85
C ALA A 452 19.80 -24.75 24.01
N PRO A 453 21.08 -24.65 24.38
CA PRO A 453 21.75 -23.37 24.53
C PRO A 453 21.87 -22.66 23.17
N ALA A 454 21.70 -21.33 23.18
CA ALA A 454 21.97 -20.48 22.03
C ALA A 454 23.41 -19.96 22.06
N ASP A 455 24.03 -19.77 20.90
CA ASP A 455 25.31 -19.05 20.81
C ASP A 455 25.10 -17.54 20.95
N ALA A 456 23.96 -17.04 20.46
CA ALA A 456 23.49 -15.69 20.72
C ALA A 456 21.99 -15.70 21.06
N ALA A 457 21.66 -15.38 22.31
CA ALA A 457 20.27 -15.34 22.78
C ALA A 457 19.65 -13.95 22.59
N ASP A 458 18.36 -13.92 22.29
CA ASP A 458 17.56 -12.70 22.12
C ASP A 458 18.28 -11.67 21.22
N VAL A 459 18.33 -11.95 19.92
CA VAL A 459 19.03 -11.13 18.92
C VAL A 459 18.09 -10.42 17.97
N GLY A 460 16.77 -10.55 18.13
CA GLY A 460 15.79 -10.08 17.16
C GLY A 460 15.10 -8.77 17.53
N CYS A 461 14.83 -7.95 16.52
CA CYS A 461 13.93 -6.79 16.56
C CYS A 461 12.70 -7.06 15.70
N PHE A 462 11.55 -7.27 16.32
CA PHE A 462 10.33 -7.73 15.65
C PHE A 462 9.51 -6.57 15.09
N VAL A 463 9.17 -6.67 13.81
CA VAL A 463 8.38 -5.68 13.06
C VAL A 463 7.28 -6.40 12.28
N GLY A 464 6.06 -5.91 12.43
CA GLY A 464 4.88 -6.47 11.78
C GLY A 464 3.96 -7.20 12.74
N THR A 465 2.69 -7.31 12.37
CA THR A 465 1.65 -7.92 13.20
C THR A 465 1.49 -9.41 13.00
N ALA A 466 1.80 -9.90 11.79
CA ALA A 466 1.39 -11.23 11.34
C ALA A 466 -0.10 -11.52 11.64
N ARG A 467 -0.98 -10.50 11.50
CA ARG A 467 -2.37 -10.57 11.98
C ARG A 467 -3.28 -11.49 11.17
N ASP A 468 -2.95 -11.70 9.90
CA ASP A 468 -3.72 -12.52 8.98
C ASP A 468 -2.76 -13.19 7.98
N ARG A 469 -3.31 -14.08 7.15
CA ARG A 469 -2.57 -14.80 6.13
C ARG A 469 -1.82 -13.86 5.20
N TYR A 470 -0.58 -14.24 4.87
CA TYR A 470 0.36 -13.47 4.07
C TYR A 470 0.83 -12.15 4.67
N TYR A 471 0.55 -11.87 5.95
CA TYR A 471 1.23 -10.79 6.66
C TYR A 471 2.61 -11.25 7.07
N ALA A 472 3.62 -10.47 6.69
CA ALA A 472 4.99 -10.76 7.03
C ALA A 472 5.32 -10.31 8.46
N LEU A 473 6.05 -11.16 9.17
CA LEU A 473 6.83 -10.79 10.34
C LEU A 473 8.28 -10.60 9.89
N ARG A 474 8.79 -9.38 9.99
CA ARG A 474 10.21 -9.07 9.80
C ARG A 474 10.91 -9.06 11.14
N ILE A 475 12.10 -9.65 11.22
CA ILE A 475 12.93 -9.66 12.42
C ILE A 475 14.33 -9.21 12.03
N ASP A 476 14.69 -8.00 12.45
CA ASP A 476 16.02 -7.43 12.22
C ASP A 476 16.99 -7.97 13.28
N LEU A 477 18.16 -8.47 12.87
CA LEU A 477 19.15 -9.03 13.77
C LEU A 477 20.01 -7.91 14.39
N SER A 478 20.29 -8.03 15.69
CA SER A 478 21.24 -7.20 16.40
C SER A 478 22.68 -7.49 15.97
N ALA A 479 23.62 -6.64 16.37
CA ALA A 479 25.06 -6.86 16.13
C ALA A 479 25.55 -8.21 16.67
N ALA A 480 24.99 -8.68 17.80
CA ALA A 480 25.33 -10.00 18.36
C ALA A 480 24.80 -11.14 17.48
N GLY A 481 23.59 -11.01 16.93
CA GLY A 481 23.04 -11.98 15.98
C GLY A 481 23.85 -12.05 14.69
N ILE A 482 24.21 -10.89 14.12
CA ILE A 482 25.05 -10.80 12.91
C ILE A 482 26.40 -11.47 13.14
N ALA A 483 27.04 -11.23 14.28
CA ALA A 483 28.34 -11.83 14.62
C ALA A 483 28.30 -13.35 14.78
N ALA A 484 27.13 -13.93 15.07
CA ALA A 484 26.94 -15.36 15.30
C ALA A 484 26.47 -16.14 14.05
N ILE A 485 26.26 -15.47 12.90
CA ILE A 485 25.94 -16.13 11.62
C ILE A 485 27.10 -17.05 11.20
N ASN A 486 26.80 -18.33 10.95
CA ASN A 486 27.77 -19.33 10.55
C ASN A 486 28.12 -19.23 9.06
N ARG A 487 29.23 -18.56 8.73
CA ARG A 487 29.69 -18.39 7.33
C ARG A 487 30.21 -19.66 6.63
N SER A 488 30.19 -20.81 7.31
CA SER A 488 30.75 -22.07 6.78
C SER A 488 29.74 -23.21 6.68
N GLY A 489 28.48 -22.97 7.03
CA GLY A 489 27.44 -24.00 7.05
C GLY A 489 26.10 -23.42 7.45
N VAL A 490 25.33 -24.20 8.22
CA VAL A 490 23.98 -23.82 8.64
C VAL A 490 24.02 -22.76 9.73
N THR A 491 23.11 -21.78 9.63
CA THR A 491 22.68 -20.93 10.72
C THR A 491 21.23 -21.28 11.05
N GLN A 492 20.97 -21.71 12.29
CA GLN A 492 19.62 -22.03 12.77
C GLN A 492 19.14 -20.94 13.74
N LEU A 493 17.92 -20.48 13.54
CA LEU A 493 17.27 -19.51 14.41
C LEU A 493 16.06 -20.12 15.10
N ARG A 494 15.82 -19.69 16.35
CA ARG A 494 14.75 -20.21 17.21
C ARG A 494 13.89 -19.07 17.72
N LEU A 495 12.62 -19.07 17.33
CA LEU A 495 11.62 -18.08 17.69
C LEU A 495 10.76 -18.59 18.84
N ARG A 496 10.62 -17.80 19.90
CA ARG A 496 9.82 -18.21 21.07
C ARG A 496 9.31 -17.04 21.89
N PHE A 497 8.31 -17.34 22.71
CA PHE A 497 7.89 -16.50 23.83
C PHE A 497 8.53 -17.00 25.14
N SER A 498 8.17 -16.37 26.26
CA SER A 498 8.76 -16.67 27.58
C SER A 498 7.74 -17.04 28.64
N GLN A 499 6.45 -16.85 28.38
CA GLN A 499 5.36 -17.10 29.30
C GLN A 499 4.27 -17.92 28.60
N VAL A 500 3.58 -18.73 29.38
CA VAL A 500 2.37 -19.46 28.96
C VAL A 500 1.19 -18.83 29.70
N ASP A 501 0.06 -18.69 29.02
CA ASP A 501 -1.21 -18.40 29.65
C ASP A 501 -2.20 -19.58 29.46
N PRO A 502 -3.34 -19.62 30.16
CA PRO A 502 -4.30 -20.74 30.03
C PRO A 502 -5.06 -20.80 28.70
N GLY A 503 -4.96 -19.77 27.86
CA GLY A 503 -5.54 -19.69 26.52
C GLY A 503 -4.60 -20.24 25.46
N VAL A 504 -5.14 -20.54 24.28
CA VAL A 504 -4.34 -20.88 23.10
C VAL A 504 -3.99 -19.57 22.41
N ASN A 505 -2.71 -19.27 22.23
CA ASN A 505 -2.25 -18.10 21.50
C ASN A 505 -1.09 -18.50 20.59
N ARG A 506 -1.41 -18.95 19.37
CA ARG A 506 -0.43 -19.56 18.45
C ARG A 506 -0.46 -18.90 17.08
N LEU A 507 0.71 -18.66 16.52
CA LEU A 507 0.92 -18.30 15.11
C LEU A 507 1.69 -19.42 14.42
N ALA A 508 1.30 -19.72 13.18
CA ALA A 508 2.00 -20.61 12.29
C ALA A 508 2.40 -19.85 11.02
N PHE A 509 3.67 -19.97 10.66
CA PHE A 509 4.28 -19.41 9.47
C PHE A 509 4.62 -20.51 8.47
N ALA A 510 4.70 -20.12 7.21
CA ALA A 510 5.22 -20.97 6.15
C ALA A 510 6.65 -21.45 6.47
N ASP A 511 6.98 -22.69 6.10
CA ASP A 511 8.33 -23.26 6.20
C ASP A 511 9.09 -23.19 4.86
N GLY A 512 10.32 -23.73 4.80
CA GLY A 512 11.12 -23.76 3.58
C GLY A 512 10.58 -24.67 2.47
N ASP A 513 9.58 -25.50 2.74
CA ASP A 513 8.88 -26.33 1.74
C ASP A 513 7.62 -25.66 1.19
N ALA A 514 7.25 -24.50 1.73
CA ALA A 514 6.04 -23.80 1.37
C ALA A 514 5.94 -23.57 -0.15
N VAL A 515 4.82 -24.05 -0.70
CA VAL A 515 4.45 -23.81 -2.10
C VAL A 515 3.42 -22.69 -2.12
N LEU A 516 3.69 -21.68 -2.94
CA LEU A 516 2.78 -20.57 -3.11
C LEU A 516 1.46 -21.06 -3.71
N GLN A 517 0.38 -20.96 -2.95
CA GLN A 517 -0.94 -21.43 -3.38
C GLN A 517 -1.42 -20.66 -4.62
N PRO A 518 -2.19 -21.29 -5.53
CA PRO A 518 -2.76 -20.59 -6.68
C PRO A 518 -3.54 -19.32 -6.25
N LYS A 519 -3.39 -18.22 -7.01
CA LYS A 519 -4.02 -16.92 -6.73
C LYS A 519 -5.56 -16.98 -6.65
N ALA A 520 -6.16 -18.01 -7.25
CA ALA A 520 -7.60 -18.21 -7.30
C ALA A 520 -8.14 -18.79 -5.97
N GLN A 521 -8.04 -18.02 -4.89
CA GLN A 521 -8.91 -18.22 -3.73
C GLN A 521 -10.13 -17.32 -3.90
N ALA A 522 -11.16 -17.87 -4.54
CA ALA A 522 -12.44 -17.21 -4.72
C ALA A 522 -13.07 -16.89 -3.36
N ARG A 523 -12.90 -15.66 -2.87
CA ARG A 523 -13.83 -15.11 -1.88
C ARG A 523 -15.16 -14.90 -2.58
N GLN A 524 -16.18 -15.64 -2.16
CA GLN A 524 -17.56 -15.36 -2.57
C GLN A 524 -17.97 -14.03 -1.91
N ARG A 525 -17.98 -12.94 -2.69
CA ARG A 525 -18.56 -11.68 -2.23
C ARG A 525 -20.07 -11.75 -2.40
N PHE A 526 -20.82 -11.46 -1.33
CA PHE A 526 -22.27 -11.32 -1.37
C PHE A 526 -22.58 -9.84 -1.34
N GLU A 527 -22.86 -9.24 -2.49
CA GLU A 527 -23.42 -7.89 -2.52
C GLU A 527 -24.86 -7.90 -3.00
N LEU A 528 -25.70 -7.21 -2.24
CA LEU A 528 -27.05 -6.82 -2.65
C LEU A 528 -26.90 -5.57 -3.51
N VAL A 529 -26.80 -5.75 -4.82
CA VAL A 529 -26.84 -4.61 -5.73
C VAL A 529 -28.31 -4.33 -6.05
N GLU A 530 -28.83 -3.18 -5.60
CA GLU A 530 -30.10 -2.65 -6.09
C GLU A 530 -29.88 -1.81 -7.34
N GLU A 531 -30.19 -2.40 -8.50
CA GLU A 531 -30.29 -1.68 -9.76
C GLU A 531 -31.75 -1.72 -10.25
N GLY A 532 -32.41 -0.55 -10.33
CA GLY A 532 -33.76 -0.45 -10.88
C GLY A 532 -34.85 -1.22 -10.11
N GLY A 533 -34.66 -1.46 -8.80
CA GLY A 533 -35.60 -2.24 -7.97
C GLY A 533 -35.41 -3.75 -8.05
N VAL A 534 -34.32 -4.23 -8.66
CA VAL A 534 -33.93 -5.64 -8.66
C VAL A 534 -32.69 -5.80 -7.79
N THR A 535 -32.80 -6.66 -6.78
CA THR A 535 -31.66 -7.14 -5.99
C THR A 535 -30.98 -8.27 -6.75
N ARG A 536 -29.72 -8.10 -7.15
CA ARG A 536 -28.89 -9.21 -7.65
C ARG A 536 -27.82 -9.59 -6.64
N VAL A 537 -27.57 -10.89 -6.50
CA VAL A 537 -26.39 -11.43 -5.84
C VAL A 537 -25.36 -11.71 -6.93
N VAL A 538 -24.27 -10.97 -6.94
CA VAL A 538 -23.16 -11.22 -7.85
C VAL A 538 -22.18 -12.17 -7.18
N MET A 539 -22.11 -13.42 -7.66
CA MET A 539 -21.09 -14.37 -7.24
C MET A 539 -19.84 -14.14 -8.10
N GLY A 540 -18.81 -13.51 -7.54
CA GLY A 540 -17.52 -13.29 -8.18
C GLY A 540 -16.40 -14.13 -7.56
N THR A 541 -15.32 -14.33 -8.31
CA THR A 541 -14.02 -14.77 -7.78
C THR A 541 -13.14 -13.53 -7.73
N VAL A 542 -12.54 -13.24 -6.57
CA VAL A 542 -11.53 -12.19 -6.39
C VAL A 542 -10.18 -12.85 -6.17
N LEU A 543 -9.10 -12.32 -6.75
CA LEU A 543 -7.75 -12.80 -6.41
C LEU A 543 -7.33 -12.24 -5.05
N GLU A 544 -6.82 -13.11 -4.19
CA GLU A 544 -6.20 -12.65 -2.95
C GLU A 544 -4.80 -12.10 -3.23
N HIS A 545 -4.51 -10.91 -2.70
CA HIS A 545 -3.15 -10.37 -2.70
C HIS A 545 -2.31 -11.12 -1.66
N ARG A 546 -1.15 -11.67 -2.07
CA ARG A 546 -0.32 -12.57 -1.24
C ARG A 546 0.87 -11.86 -0.58
N GLY A 547 0.79 -10.54 -0.41
CA GLY A 547 1.81 -9.74 0.25
C GLY A 547 3.18 -9.89 -0.42
N LEU A 548 4.19 -10.03 0.44
CA LEU A 548 5.57 -10.29 0.06
C LEU A 548 5.76 -11.53 -0.81
N ALA A 549 4.89 -12.54 -0.69
CA ALA A 549 4.98 -13.75 -1.48
C ALA A 549 4.75 -13.51 -2.98
N GLU A 550 4.02 -12.44 -3.32
CA GLU A 550 3.81 -12.02 -4.71
C GLU A 550 5.12 -11.52 -5.33
N VAL A 551 5.91 -10.75 -4.58
CA VAL A 551 7.20 -10.20 -5.02
C VAL A 551 8.28 -11.28 -5.10
N MET A 552 8.34 -12.12 -4.06
CA MET A 552 9.38 -13.14 -3.95
C MET A 552 9.10 -14.36 -4.82
N GLY A 553 7.88 -14.51 -5.35
CA GLY A 553 7.44 -15.71 -6.06
C GLY A 553 7.47 -16.98 -5.19
N SER A 554 7.49 -16.81 -3.86
CA SER A 554 7.71 -17.84 -2.86
C SER A 554 7.05 -17.43 -1.55
N ALA A 555 6.48 -18.39 -0.83
CA ALA A 555 5.98 -18.18 0.54
C ALA A 555 7.03 -18.54 1.60
N ARG A 556 8.20 -19.07 1.18
CA ARG A 556 9.23 -19.57 2.08
C ARG A 556 9.81 -18.44 2.93
N PRO A 557 10.19 -18.72 4.18
CA PRO A 557 11.04 -17.84 4.95
C PRO A 557 12.31 -17.46 4.19
N PHE A 558 12.77 -16.24 4.38
CA PHE A 558 14.05 -15.82 3.82
C PHE A 558 14.82 -14.90 4.77
N LEU A 559 16.13 -14.95 4.65
CA LEU A 559 17.10 -14.12 5.35
C LEU A 559 17.76 -13.17 4.34
N ASP A 560 17.50 -11.88 4.50
CA ASP A 560 18.22 -10.84 3.77
C ASP A 560 19.48 -10.46 4.52
N LEU A 561 20.59 -10.35 3.79
CA LEU A 561 21.88 -9.91 4.29
C LEU A 561 22.29 -8.64 3.57
N GLN A 562 22.57 -7.61 4.36
CA GLN A 562 23.15 -6.36 3.90
C GLN A 562 24.66 -6.44 4.10
N PHE A 563 25.41 -6.18 3.04
CA PHE A 563 26.85 -5.97 3.11
C PHE A 563 27.24 -5.01 1.99
N ALA A 564 28.23 -4.17 2.26
CA ALA A 564 28.87 -3.42 1.19
C ALA A 564 29.67 -4.43 0.37
N THR A 565 29.35 -4.57 -0.92
CA THR A 565 30.40 -4.99 -1.84
C THR A 565 31.42 -3.87 -1.79
N GLU A 566 32.66 -4.13 -1.35
CA GLU A 566 33.72 -3.23 -1.74
C GLU A 566 33.63 -3.19 -3.27
N LEU A 567 33.20 -2.04 -3.81
CA LEU A 567 33.48 -1.69 -5.18
C LEU A 567 34.99 -1.80 -5.25
N LEU A 568 35.48 -2.95 -5.72
CA LEU A 568 36.82 -3.06 -6.25
C LEU A 568 36.89 -1.89 -7.22
N ALA A 569 37.59 -0.84 -6.79
CA ALA A 569 38.01 0.24 -7.64
C ALA A 569 39.01 -0.40 -8.61
N ASP A 570 38.49 -1.15 -9.57
CA ASP A 570 39.23 -1.67 -10.69
C ASP A 570 39.70 -0.42 -11.43
N GLY A 571 40.93 -0.03 -11.13
CA GLY A 571 41.59 1.17 -11.61
C GLY A 571 41.83 1.14 -13.12
N PHE A 572 40.74 1.25 -13.88
CA PHE A 572 40.74 1.63 -15.28
C PHE A 572 39.94 2.93 -15.43
N GLU A 573 40.45 4.00 -14.81
CA GLU A 573 40.41 5.28 -15.50
C GLU A 573 41.16 5.09 -16.83
N SER A 574 40.44 5.14 -17.94
CA SER A 574 41.05 5.43 -19.24
C SER A 574 40.71 6.88 -19.58
N PRO A 575 41.69 7.80 -19.70
CA PRO A 575 41.46 9.17 -20.13
C PRO A 575 41.73 9.35 -21.64
N PRO A 576 41.38 10.51 -22.22
CA PRO A 576 40.07 11.15 -22.37
C PRO A 576 39.38 10.84 -23.71
#